data_AF-A0A286SBN6-F1
#
_entry.id   AF-A0A286SBN6-F1
#
_cell.length_a   1.000
_cell.length_b   1.000
_cell.length_c   1.000
_cell.angle_alpha   90.00
_cell.angle_beta   90.00
_cell.angle_gamma   90.00
#
_symmetry.space_group_name_H-M   'P 1'
#
loop_
_entity.id
_entity.type
_entity.pdbx_description
1 polymer ?
#
loop_
_entity_poly.entity_id
_entity_poly.type
_entity_poly.pdbx_seq_one_letter_code
_entity_poly.pdbx_strand_id
1 'polypeptide(L)'
;GLPREHHESYHHYMWSNFFKHVDIQPQNVHILNGNADNLADECDQYEKEITKAGGIELFVGGIGPDGHVAFNEPGSSLVSRTRVKTLAHDTIIANARFFDNDLTQVPKQALTVGVGTVMDAREVMILITGAHKAPALYKAIEEGVNHMWTVSAFQQHPRTLMICDEDATLELKVKT
;
A
#
# COMPACT_ATOMS: atom_id res chain seq x y z
N GLY A 1 15.98 -3.19 6.98
CA GLY A 1 16.04 -1.76 6.66
C GLY A 1 15.04 -1.04 7.55
N LEU A 2 15.54 -0.10 8.36
CA LEU A 2 14.92 0.52 9.55
C LEU A 2 14.68 -0.42 10.75
N PRO A 3 15.25 -0.14 11.93
CA PRO A 3 14.92 -0.85 13.16
C PRO A 3 13.41 -0.83 13.44
N ARG A 4 12.88 -1.92 14.00
CA ARG A 4 11.46 -2.04 14.37
C ARG A 4 10.99 -0.90 15.28
N GLU A 5 11.84 -0.49 16.21
CA GLU A 5 11.57 0.59 17.17
C GLU A 5 11.79 2.00 16.60
N HIS A 6 12.28 2.12 15.37
CA HIS A 6 12.44 3.44 14.74
C HIS A 6 11.07 4.11 14.60
N HIS A 7 10.98 5.39 14.96
CA HIS A 7 9.73 6.15 14.99
C HIS A 7 9.00 6.17 13.63
N GLU A 8 9.75 6.24 12.53
CA GLU A 8 9.21 6.14 11.16
C GLU A 8 9.02 4.71 10.62
N SER A 9 9.20 3.66 11.44
CA SER A 9 8.88 2.31 10.99
C SER A 9 7.35 2.13 10.95
N TYR A 10 6.85 1.40 9.95
CA TYR A 10 5.41 1.07 9.92
C TYR A 10 4.96 0.22 11.12
N HIS A 11 5.89 -0.53 11.73
CA HIS A 11 5.61 -1.18 12.99
C HIS A 11 5.32 -0.17 14.11
N HIS A 12 6.18 0.84 14.27
CA HIS A 12 5.99 1.90 15.26
C HIS A 12 4.73 2.71 14.96
N TYR A 13 4.51 3.10 13.70
CA TYR A 13 3.31 3.84 13.29
C TYR A 13 2.03 3.12 13.69
N MET A 14 1.89 1.84 13.33
CA MET A 14 0.69 1.05 13.62
C MET A 14 0.50 0.84 15.13
N TRP A 15 1.58 0.57 15.85
CA TRP A 15 1.51 0.39 17.31
C TRP A 15 1.14 1.70 18.03
N SER A 16 1.74 2.81 17.64
CA SER A 16 1.54 4.12 18.27
C SER A 16 0.20 4.76 17.96
N ASN A 17 -0.35 4.56 16.76
CA ASN A 17 -1.58 5.22 16.33
C ASN A 17 -2.83 4.35 16.44
N PHE A 18 -2.69 3.03 16.49
CA PHE A 18 -3.86 2.14 16.48
C PHE A 18 -3.78 1.02 17.51
N PHE A 19 -2.85 0.06 17.36
CA PHE A 19 -2.92 -1.20 18.11
C PHE A 19 -2.87 -1.04 19.63
N LYS A 20 -2.11 -0.08 20.16
CA LYS A 20 -2.05 0.14 21.62
C LYS A 20 -3.32 0.77 22.22
N HIS A 21 -4.26 1.22 21.39
CA HIS A 21 -5.48 1.93 21.81
C HIS A 21 -6.75 1.08 21.67
N VAL A 22 -6.62 -0.18 21.25
CA VAL A 22 -7.72 -1.13 21.04
C VAL A 22 -7.39 -2.46 21.70
N ASP A 23 -8.38 -3.34 21.81
CA ASP A 23 -8.30 -4.65 22.47
C ASP A 23 -7.82 -5.79 21.56
N ILE A 24 -7.11 -5.46 20.47
CA ILE A 24 -6.52 -6.46 19.57
C ILE A 24 -5.42 -7.25 20.30
N GLN A 25 -5.47 -8.58 20.16
CA GLN A 25 -4.43 -9.42 20.74
C GLN A 25 -3.15 -9.34 19.90
N PRO A 26 -1.96 -9.12 20.49
CA PRO A 26 -0.71 -8.93 19.74
C PRO A 26 -0.37 -10.09 18.79
N GLN A 27 -0.72 -11.34 19.14
CA GLN A 27 -0.51 -12.51 18.29
C GLN A 27 -1.35 -12.53 17.00
N ASN A 28 -2.40 -11.69 16.91
CA ASN A 28 -3.23 -11.53 15.72
C ASN A 28 -2.75 -10.37 14.83
N VAL A 29 -1.65 -9.70 15.20
CA VAL A 29 -1.06 -8.60 14.44
C VAL A 29 0.09 -9.13 13.58
N HIS A 30 -0.02 -8.93 12.28
CA HIS A 30 0.97 -9.34 11.30
C HIS A 30 1.47 -8.12 10.53
N ILE A 31 2.79 -7.89 10.54
CA ILE A 31 3.47 -6.85 9.76
C ILE A 31 4.74 -7.47 9.18
N LEU A 32 5.00 -7.24 7.90
CA LEU A 32 6.23 -7.68 7.23
C LEU A 32 7.49 -7.24 7.98
N ASN A 33 8.39 -8.18 8.24
CA ASN A 33 9.67 -7.90 8.89
C ASN A 33 10.72 -7.42 7.88
N GLY A 34 10.83 -6.11 7.73
CA GLY A 34 11.85 -5.47 6.86
C GLY A 34 13.31 -5.69 7.29
N ASN A 35 13.58 -6.38 8.41
CA ASN A 35 14.91 -6.75 8.89
C ASN A 35 15.14 -8.28 8.92
N ALA A 36 14.30 -9.08 8.26
CA ALA A 36 14.53 -10.52 8.16
C ALA A 36 15.85 -10.83 7.43
N ASP A 37 16.54 -11.89 7.85
CA ASP A 37 17.79 -12.34 7.23
C ASP A 37 17.59 -12.76 5.77
N ASN A 38 16.45 -13.41 5.48
CA ASN A 38 15.99 -13.71 4.13
C ASN A 38 14.64 -13.04 3.86
N LEU A 39 14.69 -11.93 3.11
CA LEU A 39 13.51 -11.15 2.76
C LEU A 39 12.53 -11.89 1.84
N ALA A 40 13.01 -12.83 1.01
CA ALA A 40 12.14 -13.62 0.15
C ALA A 40 11.32 -14.62 0.98
N ASP A 41 11.96 -15.31 1.92
CA ASP A 41 11.29 -16.25 2.83
C ASP A 41 10.27 -15.52 3.72
N GLU A 42 10.58 -14.30 4.17
CA GLU A 42 9.63 -13.44 4.91
C GLU A 42 8.37 -13.14 4.08
N CYS A 43 8.54 -12.79 2.80
CA CYS A 43 7.41 -12.54 1.91
C CYS A 43 6.56 -13.79 1.69
N ASP A 44 7.19 -14.93 1.46
CA ASP A 44 6.51 -16.21 1.27
C ASP A 44 5.78 -16.67 2.54
N GLN A 45 6.37 -16.44 3.71
CA GLN A 45 5.73 -16.75 4.99
C GLN A 45 4.51 -15.85 5.24
N TYR A 46 4.60 -14.57 4.89
CA TYR A 46 3.48 -13.64 5.02
C TYR A 46 2.27 -14.09 4.19
N GLU A 47 2.49 -14.54 2.95
CA GLU A 47 1.43 -15.10 2.09
C GLU A 47 0.81 -16.38 2.67
N LYS A 48 1.63 -17.23 3.31
CA LYS A 48 1.13 -18.44 3.98
C LYS A 48 0.28 -18.10 5.19
N GLU A 49 0.65 -17.11 5.99
CA GLU A 49 -0.17 -16.68 7.14
C GLU A 49 -1.51 -16.08 6.68
N ILE A 50 -1.54 -15.30 5.59
CA ILE A 50 -2.81 -14.83 4.98
C ILE A 50 -3.69 -16.02 4.58
N THR A 51 -3.11 -16.99 3.88
CA THR A 51 -3.84 -18.19 3.44
C THR A 51 -4.36 -18.99 4.63
N LYS A 52 -3.54 -19.18 5.66
CA LYS A 52 -3.88 -19.90 6.90
C LYS A 52 -4.98 -19.20 7.70
N ALA A 53 -5.05 -17.87 7.63
CA ALA A 53 -6.14 -17.08 8.21
C ALA A 53 -7.45 -17.16 7.41
N GLY A 54 -7.45 -17.78 6.22
CA GLY A 54 -8.63 -17.91 5.35
C GLY A 54 -8.78 -16.78 4.33
N GLY A 55 -7.72 -16.02 4.09
CA GLY A 55 -7.73 -14.83 3.22
C GLY A 55 -8.07 -13.54 3.97
N ILE A 56 -8.13 -12.44 3.23
CA ILE A 56 -8.47 -11.11 3.77
C ILE A 56 -9.95 -10.82 3.51
N GLU A 57 -10.72 -10.56 4.56
CA GLU A 57 -12.13 -10.16 4.42
C GLU A 57 -12.24 -8.75 3.83
N LEU A 58 -11.54 -7.78 4.44
CA LEU A 58 -11.51 -6.39 3.99
C LEU A 58 -10.06 -5.91 3.96
N PHE A 59 -9.59 -5.51 2.78
CA PHE A 59 -8.31 -4.84 2.62
C PHE A 59 -8.53 -3.33 2.57
N VAL A 60 -7.96 -2.60 3.53
CA VAL A 60 -8.00 -1.13 3.56
C VAL A 60 -6.67 -0.57 3.07
N GLY A 61 -6.72 0.30 2.07
CA GLY A 61 -5.55 0.93 1.48
C GLY A 61 -5.76 2.41 1.17
N GLY A 62 -4.70 3.02 0.66
CA GLY A 62 -4.74 4.33 0.03
C GLY A 62 -4.13 4.26 -1.36
N ILE A 63 -4.05 5.42 -2.01
CA ILE A 63 -3.45 5.60 -3.34
C ILE A 63 -2.26 6.55 -3.28
N GLY A 64 -1.14 6.18 -3.91
CA GLY A 64 0.01 7.07 -4.13
C GLY A 64 -0.31 8.17 -5.18
N PRO A 65 0.43 9.30 -5.22
CA PRO A 65 0.25 10.31 -6.27
C PRO A 65 0.46 9.80 -7.70
N ASP A 66 1.23 8.71 -7.84
CA ASP A 66 1.51 7.94 -9.05
C ASP A 66 0.54 6.75 -9.27
N GLY A 67 -0.50 6.63 -8.43
CA GLY A 67 -1.49 5.57 -8.50
C GLY A 67 -1.05 4.22 -7.95
N HIS A 68 0.04 4.14 -7.18
CA HIS A 68 0.41 2.87 -6.55
C HIS A 68 -0.57 2.46 -5.44
N VAL A 69 -0.80 1.15 -5.31
CA VAL A 69 -1.36 0.52 -4.10
C VAL A 69 -0.26 -0.19 -3.32
N ALA A 70 -0.23 -0.03 -2.00
CA ALA A 70 0.91 -0.42 -1.15
C ALA A 70 2.21 0.19 -1.73
N PHE A 71 3.29 -0.59 -1.94
CA PHE A 71 4.45 -0.12 -2.71
C PHE A 71 4.55 -0.80 -4.09
N ASN A 72 3.40 -1.07 -4.73
CA ASN A 72 3.36 -1.54 -6.11
C ASN A 72 3.54 -0.36 -7.08
N GLU A 73 4.78 0.12 -7.14
CA GLU A 73 5.25 1.22 -7.99
C GLU A 73 4.87 1.00 -9.48
N PRO A 74 4.80 2.07 -10.30
CA PRO A 74 4.55 1.98 -11.74
C PRO A 74 5.41 0.92 -12.44
N GLY A 75 4.76 0.12 -13.29
CA GLY A 75 5.35 -1.03 -13.98
C GLY A 75 5.30 -2.35 -13.19
N SER A 76 4.77 -2.35 -11.97
CA SER A 76 4.58 -3.58 -11.18
C SER A 76 3.52 -4.50 -11.81
N SER A 77 3.78 -5.80 -11.85
CA SER A 77 2.80 -6.78 -12.34
C SER A 77 1.48 -6.68 -11.56
N LEU A 78 0.36 -6.64 -12.30
CA LEU A 78 -0.99 -6.58 -11.72
C LEU A 78 -1.42 -7.89 -11.05
N VAL A 79 -0.67 -8.97 -11.25
CA VAL A 79 -0.87 -10.27 -10.57
C VAL A 79 0.28 -10.60 -9.62
N SER A 80 1.02 -9.57 -9.19
CA SER A 80 2.17 -9.75 -8.30
C SER A 80 1.76 -10.28 -6.92
N ARG A 81 2.67 -11.02 -6.29
CA ARG A 81 2.61 -11.42 -4.87
C ARG A 81 3.47 -10.53 -3.99
N THR A 82 3.40 -10.77 -2.68
CA THR A 82 4.25 -10.14 -1.67
C THR A 82 5.72 -10.33 -2.04
N ARG A 83 6.48 -9.23 -2.04
CA ARG A 83 7.88 -9.24 -2.50
C ARG A 83 8.64 -8.02 -2.00
N VAL A 84 9.97 -8.07 -2.17
CA VAL A 84 10.83 -6.90 -2.07
C VAL A 84 10.61 -6.00 -3.29
N LYS A 85 10.43 -4.72 -3.07
CA LYS A 85 10.40 -3.69 -4.11
C LYS A 85 11.41 -2.60 -3.83
N THR A 86 12.17 -2.24 -4.85
CA THR A 86 12.96 -1.00 -4.86
C THR A 86 12.00 0.18 -5.00
N LEU A 87 12.13 1.16 -4.12
CA LEU A 87 11.31 2.38 -4.15
C LEU A 87 11.70 3.25 -5.36
N ALA A 88 10.72 3.85 -6.01
CA ALA A 88 10.97 4.84 -7.05
C ALA A 88 11.61 6.11 -6.47
N HIS A 89 12.30 6.88 -7.31
CA HIS A 89 12.93 8.13 -6.87
C HIS A 89 11.90 9.13 -6.31
N ASP A 90 10.73 9.22 -6.94
CA ASP A 90 9.63 10.08 -6.49
C ASP A 90 9.12 9.66 -5.10
N THR A 91 9.03 8.36 -4.83
CA THR A 91 8.66 7.80 -3.51
C THR A 91 9.72 8.15 -2.45
N ILE A 92 11.00 8.10 -2.81
CA ILE A 92 12.10 8.49 -1.92
C ILE A 92 11.98 9.99 -1.57
N ILE A 93 11.72 10.86 -2.56
CA ILE A 93 11.54 12.30 -2.33
C ILE A 93 10.32 12.56 -1.45
N ALA A 94 9.18 11.93 -1.74
CA ALA A 94 7.94 12.12 -0.98
C ALA A 94 8.07 11.70 0.49
N ASN A 95 8.88 10.67 0.76
CA ASN A 95 9.10 10.16 2.11
C ASN A 95 10.25 10.85 2.86
N ALA A 96 11.13 11.60 2.19
CA ALA A 96 12.25 12.29 2.83
C ALA A 96 11.81 13.23 3.96
N ARG A 97 10.59 13.78 3.89
CA ARG A 97 10.00 14.61 4.96
C ARG A 97 9.93 13.92 6.33
N PHE A 98 9.93 12.59 6.36
CA PHE A 98 9.95 11.77 7.57
C PHE A 98 11.37 11.48 8.07
N PHE A 99 12.40 11.73 7.24
CA PHE A 99 13.81 11.44 7.54
C PHE A 99 14.64 12.73 7.51
N ASP A 100 14.19 13.76 8.25
CA ASP A 100 14.86 15.07 8.34
C ASP A 100 15.12 15.76 6.99
N ASN A 101 14.33 15.44 5.96
CA ASN A 101 14.52 15.85 4.56
C ASN A 101 15.84 15.35 3.92
N ASP A 102 16.45 14.31 4.48
CA ASP A 102 17.66 13.67 3.97
C ASP A 102 17.32 12.41 3.16
N LEU A 103 17.45 12.51 1.84
CA LEU A 103 17.21 11.41 0.89
C LEU A 103 18.09 10.18 1.16
N THR A 104 19.26 10.34 1.79
CA THR A 104 20.19 9.23 2.05
C THR A 104 19.75 8.33 3.20
N GLN A 105 18.89 8.84 4.08
CA GLN A 105 18.34 8.11 5.22
C GLN A 105 17.09 7.31 4.88
N VAL A 106 16.45 7.62 3.76
CA VAL A 106 15.26 6.89 3.28
C VAL A 106 15.67 5.48 2.82
N PRO A 107 15.00 4.41 3.31
CA PRO A 107 15.25 3.07 2.80
C PRO A 107 15.03 2.98 1.29
N LYS A 108 15.94 2.32 0.58
CA LYS A 108 15.84 2.13 -0.89
C LYS A 108 14.91 1.00 -1.30
N GLN A 109 14.54 0.15 -0.35
CA GLN A 109 13.70 -1.03 -0.57
C GLN A 109 12.64 -1.13 0.53
N ALA A 110 11.48 -1.66 0.16
CA ALA A 110 10.41 -2.01 1.07
C ALA A 110 9.91 -3.43 0.78
N LEU A 111 9.39 -4.09 1.81
CA LEU A 111 8.53 -5.26 1.62
C LEU A 111 7.11 -4.77 1.40
N THR A 112 6.43 -5.33 0.41
CA THR A 112 5.06 -4.95 0.08
C THR A 112 4.26 -6.17 -0.31
N VAL A 113 2.98 -6.18 0.06
CA VAL A 113 2.00 -7.07 -0.58
C VAL A 113 1.92 -6.75 -2.07
N GLY A 114 1.64 -7.78 -2.88
CA GLY A 114 1.48 -7.61 -4.31
C GLY A 114 0.08 -7.15 -4.70
N VAL A 115 -0.08 -6.70 -5.95
CA VAL A 115 -1.40 -6.30 -6.47
C VAL A 115 -2.34 -7.51 -6.45
N GLY A 116 -1.87 -8.70 -6.85
CA GLY A 116 -2.64 -9.93 -6.77
C GLY A 116 -3.01 -10.31 -5.34
N THR A 117 -2.11 -10.07 -4.36
CA THR A 117 -2.40 -10.29 -2.94
C THR A 117 -3.57 -9.43 -2.45
N VAL A 118 -3.67 -8.17 -2.89
CA VAL A 118 -4.79 -7.28 -2.53
C VAL A 118 -6.06 -7.68 -3.29
N MET A 119 -5.93 -8.06 -4.57
CA MET A 119 -7.05 -8.53 -5.40
C MET A 119 -7.69 -9.84 -4.90
N ASP A 120 -6.97 -10.63 -4.09
CA ASP A 120 -7.49 -11.85 -3.46
C ASP A 120 -8.36 -11.56 -2.22
N ALA A 121 -8.42 -10.31 -1.75
CA ALA A 121 -9.32 -9.92 -0.67
C ALA A 121 -10.79 -10.06 -1.11
N ARG A 122 -11.71 -10.28 -0.17
CA ARG A 122 -13.15 -10.35 -0.49
C ARG A 122 -13.74 -8.97 -0.78
N GLU A 123 -13.21 -7.95 -0.11
CA GLU A 123 -13.55 -6.53 -0.32
C GLU A 123 -12.28 -5.67 -0.24
N VAL A 124 -12.19 -4.67 -1.10
CA VAL A 124 -11.10 -3.68 -1.11
C VAL A 124 -11.68 -2.30 -0.89
N MET A 125 -11.16 -1.56 0.09
CA MET A 125 -11.55 -0.17 0.37
C MET A 125 -10.32 0.74 0.22
N ILE A 126 -10.42 1.72 -0.68
CA ILE A 126 -9.35 2.70 -0.93
C ILE A 126 -9.79 4.08 -0.45
N LEU A 127 -9.03 4.67 0.46
CA LEU A 127 -9.22 6.02 0.98
C LEU A 127 -8.37 7.02 0.18
N ILE A 128 -8.99 8.09 -0.30
CA ILE A 128 -8.37 9.06 -1.21
C ILE A 128 -8.74 10.47 -0.77
N THR A 129 -7.76 11.22 -0.28
CA THR A 129 -8.01 12.58 0.23
C THR A 129 -7.00 13.59 -0.31
N GLY A 130 -7.50 14.75 -0.72
CA GLY A 130 -6.76 15.92 -1.13
C GLY A 130 -6.43 16.00 -2.62
N ALA A 131 -6.32 17.24 -3.12
CA ALA A 131 -6.15 17.56 -4.55
C ALA A 131 -4.94 16.88 -5.21
N HIS A 132 -3.87 16.68 -4.45
CA HIS A 132 -2.66 15.99 -4.90
C HIS A 132 -2.88 14.51 -5.29
N LYS A 133 -4.06 13.94 -5.02
CA LYS A 133 -4.45 12.58 -5.44
C LYS A 133 -5.44 12.56 -6.60
N ALA A 134 -5.98 13.71 -7.02
CA ALA A 134 -6.97 13.77 -8.08
C ALA A 134 -6.51 13.16 -9.42
N PRO A 135 -5.27 13.39 -9.90
CA PRO A 135 -4.78 12.73 -11.10
C PRO A 135 -4.76 11.21 -10.98
N ALA A 136 -4.34 10.70 -9.82
CA ALA A 136 -4.27 9.26 -9.56
C ALA A 136 -5.67 8.62 -9.51
N LEU A 137 -6.66 9.30 -8.91
CA LEU A 137 -8.05 8.86 -8.92
C LEU A 137 -8.62 8.80 -10.35
N TYR A 138 -8.44 9.87 -11.13
CA TYR A 138 -8.83 9.90 -12.54
C TYR A 138 -8.25 8.73 -13.32
N LYS A 139 -6.94 8.47 -13.19
CA LYS A 139 -6.27 7.33 -13.84
C LYS A 139 -6.78 5.98 -13.35
N ALA A 140 -7.19 5.88 -12.09
CA ALA A 140 -7.67 4.65 -11.50
C ALA A 140 -9.07 4.25 -11.97
N ILE A 141 -9.97 5.21 -12.25
CA ILE A 141 -11.40 4.90 -12.50
C ILE A 141 -11.92 5.34 -13.87
N GLU A 142 -11.34 6.35 -14.51
CA GLU A 142 -11.82 6.84 -15.81
C GLU A 142 -10.97 6.36 -16.99
N GLU A 143 -9.70 6.02 -16.75
CA GLU A 143 -8.85 5.35 -17.74
C GLU A 143 -8.92 3.82 -17.60
N GLY A 144 -8.23 3.11 -18.49
CA GLY A 144 -8.21 1.65 -18.50
C GLY A 144 -7.19 1.05 -17.53
N VAL A 145 -7.36 -0.23 -17.25
CA VAL A 145 -6.43 -1.07 -16.47
C VAL A 145 -5.02 -0.99 -17.04
N ASN A 146 -4.07 -0.53 -16.22
CA ASN A 146 -2.68 -0.30 -16.62
C ASN A 146 -1.71 -0.48 -15.45
N HIS A 147 -0.63 -1.23 -15.66
CA HIS A 147 0.41 -1.45 -14.64
C HIS A 147 1.21 -0.20 -14.23
N MET A 148 1.06 0.91 -14.95
CA MET A 148 1.62 2.21 -14.55
C MET A 148 0.81 2.88 -13.44
N TRP A 149 -0.47 2.52 -13.28
CA TRP A 149 -1.37 3.04 -12.25
C TRP A 149 -2.01 1.85 -11.56
N THR A 150 -1.30 1.19 -10.65
CA THR A 150 -1.65 -0.16 -10.18
C THR A 150 -3.00 -0.24 -9.47
N VAL A 151 -3.51 0.86 -8.89
CA VAL A 151 -4.89 0.95 -8.36
C VAL A 151 -5.96 0.68 -9.43
N SER A 152 -5.67 0.94 -10.72
CA SER A 152 -6.59 0.61 -11.83
C SER A 152 -6.91 -0.89 -11.93
N ALA A 153 -6.10 -1.77 -11.34
CA ALA A 153 -6.41 -3.20 -11.25
C ALA A 153 -7.75 -3.47 -10.57
N PHE A 154 -8.16 -2.62 -9.62
CA PHE A 154 -9.41 -2.80 -8.89
C PHE A 154 -10.67 -2.58 -9.73
N GLN A 155 -10.55 -2.09 -10.97
CA GLN A 155 -11.65 -2.14 -11.95
C GLN A 155 -12.09 -3.59 -12.25
N GLN A 156 -11.19 -4.56 -12.06
CA GLN A 156 -11.46 -5.98 -12.27
C GLN A 156 -11.77 -6.73 -10.97
N HIS A 157 -11.73 -6.05 -9.83
CA HIS A 157 -12.03 -6.65 -8.54
C HIS A 157 -13.55 -6.67 -8.34
N PRO A 158 -14.14 -7.80 -7.86
CA PRO A 158 -15.59 -7.94 -7.78
C PRO A 158 -16.26 -7.00 -6.76
N ARG A 159 -15.51 -6.46 -5.80
CA ARG A 159 -16.04 -5.63 -4.72
C ARG A 159 -15.04 -4.58 -4.22
N THR A 160 -15.00 -3.44 -4.89
CA THR A 160 -14.13 -2.32 -4.53
C THR A 160 -14.96 -1.10 -4.13
N LEU A 161 -14.59 -0.47 -3.02
CA LEU A 161 -15.11 0.82 -2.57
C LEU A 161 -13.99 1.87 -2.59
N MET A 162 -14.20 2.98 -3.29
CA MET A 162 -13.31 4.15 -3.22
C MET A 162 -14.00 5.26 -2.44
N ILE A 163 -13.41 5.66 -1.31
CA ILE A 163 -13.92 6.73 -0.45
C ILE A 163 -13.06 7.96 -0.66
N CYS A 164 -13.67 9.03 -1.16
CA CYS A 164 -12.98 10.25 -1.59
C CYS A 164 -13.52 11.50 -0.89
N ASP A 165 -12.67 12.50 -0.67
CA ASP A 165 -13.11 13.88 -0.38
C ASP A 165 -13.36 14.68 -1.67
N GLU A 166 -13.92 15.89 -1.57
CA GLU A 166 -14.20 16.73 -2.73
C GLU A 166 -12.93 17.04 -3.53
N ASP A 167 -11.84 17.41 -2.86
CA ASP A 167 -10.58 17.79 -3.50
C ASP A 167 -9.97 16.65 -4.33
N ALA A 168 -10.14 15.39 -3.92
CA ALA A 168 -9.68 14.24 -4.69
C ALA A 168 -10.42 14.06 -6.02
N THR A 169 -11.58 14.72 -6.22
CA THR A 169 -12.41 14.55 -7.43
C THR A 169 -12.13 15.58 -8.54
N LEU A 170 -11.20 16.51 -8.33
CA LEU A 170 -10.98 17.67 -9.21
C LEU A 170 -10.66 17.34 -10.69
N GLU A 171 -10.08 16.17 -10.96
CA GLU A 171 -9.72 15.72 -12.32
C GLU A 171 -10.79 14.79 -12.95
N LEU A 172 -11.86 14.47 -12.21
CA LEU A 172 -12.94 13.64 -12.73
C LEU A 172 -13.86 14.45 -13.65
N LYS A 173 -14.49 13.77 -14.61
CA LYS A 173 -15.56 14.36 -15.39
C LYS A 173 -16.74 14.64 -14.46
N VAL A 174 -17.40 15.80 -14.66
CA VAL A 174 -18.66 16.16 -13.97
C VAL A 174 -19.75 15.09 -14.10
N LYS A 175 -19.70 14.25 -15.14
CA LYS A 175 -20.68 13.19 -15.40
C LYS A 175 -20.44 11.89 -14.60
N THR A 176 -19.21 11.63 -14.17
CA THR A 176 -18.81 10.41 -13.44
C THR A 176 -19.50 10.37 -12.08
#